data_AF-A0A535KHF8-F1
#
_entry.id   AF-A0A535KHF8-F1
#
_cell.length_a   1.000
_cell.length_b   1.000
_cell.length_c   1.000
_cell.angle_alpha   90.00
_cell.angle_beta   90.00
_cell.angle_gamma   90.00
#
_symmetry.space_group_name_H-M   'P 1'
#
loop_
_entity.id
_entity.type
_entity.pdbx_description
1 polymer ?
#
loop_
_entity_poly.entity_id
_entity_poly.type
_entity_poly.pdbx_seq_one_letter_code
_entity_poly.pdbx_strand_id
1 'polypeptide(L)'
;SVLLPYNYITMQNSYYAENFNALLSTCQQRNVAVQTIKSIAYKPWMGHEHTHTTWYEPLEDQQDIDLAVHWLLKRPGIFLNTVGDIQLLPKVLDAASRWQEGSAGPTDEQMQELASRLGMVPLFV
;
A
#
# COMPACT_ATOMS: atom_id res chain seq x y z
N SER A 1 7.10 -3.75 17.62
CA SER A 1 6.19 -3.50 16.49
C SER A 1 6.19 -4.74 15.59
N VAL A 2 5.22 -4.83 14.68
CA VAL A 2 5.20 -5.83 13.59
C VAL A 2 5.27 -5.11 12.24
N LEU A 3 5.73 -5.81 11.21
CA LEU A 3 5.88 -5.28 9.84
C LEU A 3 5.18 -6.22 8.86
N LEU A 4 4.29 -5.69 8.02
CA LEU A 4 3.56 -6.52 7.05
C LEU A 4 3.06 -5.73 5.82
N PRO A 5 2.77 -6.41 4.69
CA PRO A 5 2.19 -5.75 3.52
C PRO A 5 0.81 -5.15 3.79
N TYR A 6 0.56 -3.95 3.29
CA TYR A 6 -0.80 -3.40 3.20
C TYR A 6 -0.92 -2.54 1.93
N ASN A 7 -1.61 -3.09 0.95
CA ASN A 7 -1.98 -2.42 -0.29
C ASN A 7 -3.30 -3.01 -0.80
N TYR A 8 -3.93 -2.30 -1.72
CA TYR A 8 -5.28 -2.64 -2.18
C TYR A 8 -5.38 -4.06 -2.73
N ILE A 9 -4.45 -4.46 -3.62
CA ILE A 9 -4.52 -5.74 -4.32
C ILE A 9 -4.31 -6.94 -3.36
N THR A 10 -3.40 -6.82 -2.39
CA THR A 10 -3.17 -7.88 -1.39
C THR A 10 -4.39 -8.06 -0.49
N MET A 11 -5.07 -6.96 -0.15
CA MET A 11 -6.30 -7.00 0.67
C MET A 11 -7.53 -7.54 -0.08
N GLN A 12 -7.46 -7.79 -1.39
CA GLN A 12 -8.52 -8.49 -2.14
C GLN A 12 -8.52 -10.00 -1.88
N ASN A 13 -7.43 -10.56 -1.36
CA ASN A 13 -7.41 -11.95 -0.90
C ASN A 13 -8.11 -12.03 0.48
N SER A 14 -9.26 -12.71 0.54
CA SER A 14 -10.05 -12.81 1.78
C SER A 14 -9.28 -13.44 2.94
N TYR A 15 -8.51 -14.50 2.68
CA TYR A 15 -7.67 -15.14 3.69
C TYR A 15 -6.64 -14.16 4.26
N TYR A 16 -5.95 -13.39 3.40
CA TYR A 16 -5.00 -12.37 3.86
C TYR A 16 -5.70 -11.27 4.66
N ALA A 17 -6.83 -10.76 4.15
CA ALA A 17 -7.57 -9.68 4.79
C ALA A 17 -8.08 -10.08 6.19
N GLU A 18 -8.62 -11.29 6.35
CA GLU A 18 -9.05 -11.83 7.63
C GLU A 18 -7.90 -11.89 8.64
N ASN A 19 -6.75 -12.45 8.23
CA ASN A 19 -5.58 -12.58 9.09
C ASN A 19 -4.94 -11.22 9.41
N PHE A 20 -4.88 -10.29 8.45
CA PHE A 20 -4.42 -8.91 8.68
C PHE A 20 -5.27 -8.22 9.75
N ASN A 21 -6.60 -8.32 9.63
CA ASN A 21 -7.52 -7.70 10.57
C ASN A 21 -7.44 -8.32 11.98
N ALA A 22 -7.31 -9.66 12.07
CA ALA A 22 -7.10 -10.34 13.34
C ALA A 22 -5.79 -9.92 14.02
N LEU A 23 -4.70 -9.82 13.25
CA LEU A 23 -3.41 -9.35 13.76
C LEU A 23 -3.48 -7.89 14.21
N LEU A 24 -4.13 -7.01 13.43
CA LEU A 24 -4.29 -5.60 13.78
C LEU A 24 -5.05 -5.44 15.10
N SER A 25 -6.16 -6.16 15.28
CA SER A 25 -6.92 -6.19 16.54
C SER A 25 -6.07 -6.65 17.72
N THR A 26 -5.30 -7.72 17.54
CA THR A 26 -4.38 -8.24 18.57
C THR A 26 -3.30 -7.21 18.92
N CYS A 27 -2.75 -6.52 17.92
CA CYS A 27 -1.73 -5.50 18.11
C CYS A 27 -2.29 -4.29 18.89
N GLN A 28 -3.51 -3.85 18.57
CA GLN A 28 -4.20 -2.78 19.31
C GLN A 28 -4.42 -3.15 20.78
N GLN A 29 -4.91 -4.36 21.06
CA GLN A 29 -5.12 -4.85 22.43
C GLN A 29 -3.82 -4.91 23.25
N ARG A 30 -2.69 -5.20 22.58
CA ARG A 30 -1.38 -5.37 23.22
C ARG A 30 -0.50 -4.13 23.15
N ASN A 31 -1.02 -3.00 22.66
CA ASN A 31 -0.26 -1.76 22.45
C ASN A 31 1.01 -1.99 21.60
N VAL A 32 0.90 -2.77 20.53
CA VAL A 32 1.97 -3.06 19.56
C VAL A 32 1.74 -2.24 18.30
N ALA A 33 2.71 -1.42 17.90
CA ALA A 33 2.63 -0.67 16.65
C ALA A 33 2.68 -1.58 15.41
N VAL A 34 1.85 -1.28 14.41
CA VAL A 34 1.78 -1.97 13.12
C VAL A 34 2.38 -1.07 12.03
N GLN A 35 3.48 -1.51 11.45
CA GLN A 35 4.13 -0.83 10.32
C GLN A 35 3.79 -1.56 9.03
N THR A 36 3.43 -0.84 7.99
CA THR A 36 3.02 -1.39 6.71
C THR A 36 4.02 -1.08 5.61
N ILE A 37 4.23 -2.04 4.72
CA ILE A 37 5.13 -1.93 3.56
C ILE A 37 4.36 -2.22 2.27
N LYS A 38 5.00 -1.89 1.14
CA LYS A 38 4.52 -2.24 -0.20
C LYS A 38 3.23 -1.52 -0.60
N SER A 39 3.01 -0.31 -0.08
CA SER A 39 1.83 0.52 -0.38
C SER A 39 1.67 0.81 -1.87
N ILE A 40 2.78 1.06 -2.56
CA ILE A 40 2.82 1.34 -4.01
C ILE A 40 3.27 0.13 -4.84
N ALA A 41 3.09 -1.10 -4.35
CA ALA A 41 3.41 -2.28 -5.16
C ALA A 41 2.43 -2.43 -6.32
N TYR A 42 2.97 -2.55 -7.53
CA TYR A 42 2.19 -2.79 -8.75
C TYR A 42 2.13 -4.29 -9.08
N LYS A 43 3.28 -4.93 -9.34
CA LYS A 43 3.37 -6.36 -9.67
C LYS A 43 4.82 -6.88 -9.52
N PRO A 44 5.06 -8.21 -9.58
CA PRO A 44 6.43 -8.73 -9.65
C PRO A 44 7.06 -8.40 -11.01
N TRP A 45 8.38 -8.17 -11.06
CA TRP A 45 9.09 -7.79 -12.29
C TRP A 45 9.01 -8.84 -13.41
N MET A 46 8.97 -10.14 -13.08
CA MET A 46 8.78 -11.25 -14.03
C MET A 46 9.58 -11.18 -15.35
N GLY A 47 10.84 -10.72 -15.29
CA GLY A 47 11.72 -10.61 -16.46
C GLY A 47 11.62 -9.29 -17.24
N HIS A 48 10.79 -8.35 -16.79
CA HIS A 48 10.83 -6.96 -17.23
C HIS A 48 12.14 -6.30 -16.82
N GLU A 49 12.51 -5.23 -17.55
CA GLU A 49 13.65 -4.40 -17.18
C GLU A 49 13.42 -3.74 -15.81
N HIS A 50 14.36 -3.92 -14.88
CA HIS A 50 14.30 -3.27 -13.58
C HIS A 50 14.71 -1.80 -13.70
N THR A 51 13.74 -0.91 -13.68
CA THR A 51 13.95 0.56 -13.70
C THR A 51 14.09 1.17 -12.30
N HIS A 52 13.71 0.42 -11.26
CA HIS A 52 13.68 0.87 -9.86
C HIS A 52 14.36 -0.12 -8.91
N THR A 53 14.75 0.35 -7.72
CA THR A 53 15.50 -0.45 -6.73
C THR A 53 14.62 -1.40 -5.91
N THR A 54 13.29 -1.28 -6.01
CA THR A 54 12.36 -2.19 -5.35
C THR A 54 12.43 -3.59 -5.96
N TRP A 55 12.30 -4.63 -5.14
CA TRP A 55 12.24 -6.02 -5.63
C TRP A 55 10.95 -6.37 -6.39
N TYR A 56 10.01 -5.42 -6.44
CA TYR A 56 8.75 -5.48 -7.17
C TYR A 56 8.69 -4.27 -8.10
N GLU A 57 7.93 -4.36 -9.19
CA GLU A 57 7.59 -3.23 -10.06
C GLU A 57 6.65 -2.31 -9.26
N PRO A 58 7.01 -1.04 -9.03
CA PRO A 58 6.21 -0.10 -8.24
C PRO A 58 5.26 0.73 -9.11
N LEU A 59 4.27 1.38 -8.49
CA LEU A 59 3.56 2.50 -9.12
C LEU A 59 4.52 3.69 -9.27
N GLU A 60 4.48 4.34 -10.44
CA GLU A 60 5.36 5.47 -10.76
C GLU A 60 4.61 6.79 -10.93
N ASP A 61 3.39 6.76 -11.47
CA ASP A 61 2.59 7.96 -11.69
C ASP A 61 2.13 8.56 -10.36
N GLN A 62 2.19 9.89 -10.24
CA GLN A 62 1.85 10.57 -9.00
C GLN A 62 0.38 10.36 -8.60
N GLN A 63 -0.55 10.35 -9.56
CA GLN A 63 -1.98 10.18 -9.28
C GLN A 63 -2.27 8.76 -8.76
N ASP A 64 -1.57 7.76 -9.31
CA ASP A 64 -1.69 6.37 -8.87
C ASP A 64 -1.07 6.17 -7.47
N ILE A 65 0.06 6.83 -7.19
CA ILE A 65 0.67 6.86 -5.85
C ILE A 65 -0.24 7.56 -4.84
N ASP A 66 -0.89 8.66 -5.20
CA ASP A 66 -1.82 9.38 -4.35
C ASP A 66 -2.97 8.48 -3.90
N LEU A 67 -3.61 7.79 -4.85
CA LEU A 67 -4.67 6.84 -4.57
C LEU A 67 -4.20 5.75 -3.61
N ALA A 68 -3.06 5.10 -3.90
CA ALA A 68 -2.54 4.02 -3.08
C ALA A 68 -2.16 4.47 -1.65
N VAL A 69 -1.50 5.62 -1.52
CA VAL A 69 -1.07 6.18 -0.23
C VAL A 69 -2.27 6.67 0.58
N HIS A 70 -3.23 7.38 -0.02
CA HIS A 70 -4.42 7.86 0.68
C HIS A 70 -5.37 6.73 1.07
N TRP A 71 -5.51 5.70 0.24
CA TRP A 71 -6.26 4.49 0.62
C TRP A 71 -5.64 3.79 1.83
N LEU A 72 -4.30 3.78 1.92
CA LEU A 72 -3.61 3.26 3.09
C LEU A 72 -3.86 4.12 4.32
N LEU A 73 -3.63 5.43 4.23
CA LEU A 73 -3.72 6.36 5.35
C LEU A 73 -5.15 6.56 5.86
N LYS A 74 -6.17 6.21 5.06
CA LYS A 74 -7.57 6.11 5.49
C LYS A 74 -7.76 5.08 6.62
N ARG A 75 -6.90 4.07 6.74
CA ARG A 75 -6.99 3.08 7.82
C ARG A 75 -6.31 3.60 9.10
N PRO A 76 -7.03 3.70 10.23
CA PRO A 76 -6.41 4.05 11.50
C PRO A 76 -5.56 2.90 12.07
N GLY A 77 -4.59 3.24 12.91
CA GLY A 77 -3.81 2.26 13.68
C GLY A 77 -2.70 1.56 12.90
N ILE A 78 -2.34 2.05 11.71
CA ILE A 78 -1.20 1.58 10.93
C ILE A 78 -0.23 2.74 10.63
N PHE A 79 1.02 2.39 10.38
CA PHE A 79 2.08 3.34 10.01
C PHE A 79 2.62 3.02 8.61
N LEU A 80 2.66 4.00 7.72
CA LEU A 80 3.23 3.86 6.38
C LEU A 80 4.77 3.87 6.44
N ASN A 81 5.41 2.72 6.18
CA ASN A 81 6.83 2.73 5.82
C ASN A 81 6.96 3.11 4.34
N THR A 82 7.86 4.06 4.05
CA THR A 82 8.07 4.60 2.70
C THR A 82 8.62 3.56 1.72
N VAL A 83 8.67 3.94 0.44
CA VAL A 83 9.28 3.13 -0.62
C VAL A 83 10.81 3.08 -0.48
N GLY A 84 11.39 1.90 -0.74
CA GLY A 84 12.83 1.69 -0.79
C GLY A 84 13.47 2.08 -2.15
N ASP A 85 13.00 3.17 -2.75
CA ASP A 85 13.51 3.71 -4.01
C ASP A 85 13.60 5.24 -3.90
N ILE A 86 14.78 5.80 -4.17
CA ILE A 86 15.07 7.22 -3.95
C ILE A 86 14.41 8.14 -4.98
N GLN A 87 14.04 7.63 -6.16
CA GLN A 87 13.34 8.40 -7.18
C GLN A 87 11.84 8.48 -6.88
N LEU A 88 11.28 7.44 -6.27
CA LEU A 88 9.87 7.37 -5.88
C LEU A 88 9.62 7.94 -4.47
N LEU A 89 10.62 7.98 -3.60
CA LEU A 89 10.48 8.49 -2.23
C LEU A 89 9.85 9.90 -2.17
N PRO A 90 10.27 10.90 -2.97
CA PRO A 90 9.64 12.21 -2.97
C PRO A 90 8.14 12.18 -3.28
N LYS A 91 7.71 11.31 -4.22
CA LYS A 91 6.31 11.17 -4.63
C LYS A 91 5.44 10.59 -3.52
N VAL A 92 5.96 9.58 -2.82
CA VAL A 92 5.27 8.97 -1.66
C VAL A 92 5.17 9.96 -0.50
N LEU A 93 6.23 10.73 -0.23
CA LEU A 93 6.22 11.76 0.80
C LEU A 93 5.26 12.90 0.48
N ASP A 94 5.22 13.36 -0.78
CA ASP A 94 4.27 14.36 -1.25
C ASP A 94 2.82 13.88 -1.06
N ALA A 95 2.49 12.68 -1.55
CA ALA A 95 1.18 12.08 -1.36
C ALA A 95 0.77 12.01 0.12
N ALA A 96 1.68 11.53 0.98
CA ALA A 96 1.44 11.44 2.42
C ALA A 96 1.26 12.81 3.08
N SER A 97 2.03 13.83 2.67
CA SER A 97 1.91 15.19 3.22
C SER A 97 0.59 15.89 2.85
N ARG A 98 -0.03 15.47 1.73
CA ARG A 98 -1.34 15.98 1.27
C ARG A 98 -2.53 15.23 1.87
N TRP A 99 -2.29 14.16 2.63
CA TRP A 99 -3.35 13.45 3.33
C TRP A 99 -3.93 14.32 4.46
N GLN A 100 -5.26 14.37 4.52
CA GLN A 100 -5.98 15.05 5.59
C GLN A 100 -6.67 14.01 6.47
N GLU A 101 -6.35 14.00 7.76
CA GLU A 101 -7.01 13.13 8.72
C GLU A 101 -8.53 13.41 8.74
N GLY A 102 -9.33 12.34 8.69
CA GLY A 102 -10.79 12.43 8.56
C GLY A 102 -11.30 12.59 7.12
N SER A 103 -10.42 12.69 6.11
CA SER A 103 -10.82 12.61 4.71
C SER A 103 -11.46 11.25 4.40
N ALA A 104 -12.45 11.25 3.51
CA ALA A 104 -13.07 10.01 3.02
C ALA A 104 -12.08 9.12 2.26
N GLY A 105 -10.97 9.69 1.77
CA GLY A 105 -10.01 9.01 0.90
C GLY A 105 -10.63 8.48 -0.39
N PRO A 106 -9.88 7.64 -1.13
CA PRO A 106 -10.40 6.99 -2.32
C PRO A 106 -11.59 6.07 -2.01
N THR A 107 -12.54 5.98 -2.95
CA THR A 107 -13.61 4.98 -2.92
C THR A 107 -13.11 3.62 -3.37
N ASP A 108 -13.86 2.56 -3.06
CA ASP A 108 -13.52 1.21 -3.51
C ASP A 108 -13.59 1.10 -5.04
N GLU A 109 -14.51 1.82 -5.69
CA GLU A 109 -14.59 1.89 -7.16
C GLU A 109 -13.32 2.50 -7.77
N GLN A 110 -12.81 3.60 -7.21
CA GLN A 110 -11.57 4.23 -7.69
C GLN A 110 -10.37 3.29 -7.56
N MET A 111 -10.30 2.54 -6.46
CA MET A 111 -9.22 1.58 -6.24
C MET A 111 -9.36 0.34 -7.13
N GLN A 112 -10.59 -0.12 -7.38
CA GLN A 112 -10.87 -1.21 -8.31
C GLN A 112 -10.53 -0.80 -9.75
N GLU A 113 -10.85 0.44 -10.14
CA GLU A 113 -10.49 1.00 -11.44
C GLU A 113 -8.96 1.07 -11.60
N LEU A 114 -8.24 1.60 -10.60
CA LEU A 114 -6.78 1.62 -10.57
C LEU A 114 -6.20 0.21 -10.77
N ALA A 115 -6.66 -0.75 -9.96
CA ALA A 115 -6.19 -2.12 -10.02
C ALA A 115 -6.45 -2.78 -11.38
N SER A 116 -7.61 -2.51 -11.98
CA SER A 116 -8.01 -3.08 -13.27
C SER A 116 -7.28 -2.42 -14.44
N ARG A 117 -7.19 -1.09 -14.46
CA ARG A 117 -6.51 -0.30 -15.49
C ARG A 117 -5.05 -0.66 -15.60
N LEU A 118 -4.38 -0.84 -14.46
CA LEU A 118 -2.97 -1.21 -14.43
C LEU A 118 -2.75 -2.71 -14.52
N GLY A 119 -3.76 -3.55 -14.22
CA GLY A 119 -3.57 -4.99 -14.10
C GLY A 119 -2.64 -5.33 -12.92
N MET A 120 -2.93 -4.77 -11.75
CA MET A 120 -2.15 -5.00 -10.53
C MET A 120 -2.19 -6.48 -10.12
N VAL A 121 -1.06 -7.01 -9.66
CA VAL A 121 -0.92 -8.42 -9.25
C VAL A 121 -0.36 -8.49 -7.83
N PRO A 122 -0.94 -9.31 -6.94
CA PRO A 122 -0.42 -9.46 -5.59
C PRO A 122 1.00 -10.04 -5.62
N LEU A 123 1.88 -9.50 -4.77
CA LEU A 123 3.26 -9.99 -4.65
C LEU A 123 3.36 -11.28 -3.83
N PHE A 124 2.38 -11.53 -2.97
CA PHE A 124 2.32 -12.66 -2.06
C PHE A 124 1.07 -13.47 -2.40
N VAL A 125 1.25 -14.75 -2.71
CA VAL A 125 0.21 -15.73 -3.06
C VAL A 125 0.15 -16.82 -2.00
#